data_AF-A0A1I5GEG6-F1
#
_entry.id   AF-A0A1I5GEG6-F1
#
_cell.length_a   1.000
_cell.length_b   1.000
_cell.length_c   1.000
_cell.angle_alpha   90.00
_cell.angle_beta   90.00
_cell.angle_gamma   90.00
#
_symmetry.space_group_name_H-M   'P 1'
#
loop_
_entity.id
_entity.type
_entity.pdbx_description
1 polymer ?
#
loop_
_entity_poly.entity_id
_entity_poly.type
_entity_poly.pdbx_seq_one_letter_code
_entity_poly.pdbx_strand_id
1 'polypeptide(L)'
;MSNALKGLILAAGVIITCVVIGLGFYISREANAAATNGIGQISRMNKEFSEQDKVMYDGLDVTGSEVINAINKYKTEDIAVVVSTKKSTIYYNRNLNYSTNGEIEIGGVSNASVKDAQTITSTNYINQKVQFTGTILRDKNDTIIGISFVQK
;
A
#
# COMPACT_ATOMS: atom_id res chain seq x y z
N MET A 1 16.54 -61.52 -34.82
CA MET A 1 16.05 -60.83 -33.60
C MET A 1 14.63 -61.29 -33.32
N SER A 2 14.37 -61.97 -32.20
CA SER A 2 13.05 -62.55 -31.91
C SER A 2 11.99 -61.45 -31.75
N ASN A 3 10.76 -61.72 -32.17
CA ASN A 3 9.63 -60.77 -32.07
C ASN A 3 9.40 -60.31 -30.62
N ALA A 4 9.73 -61.15 -29.64
CA ALA A 4 9.73 -60.82 -28.22
C ALA A 4 10.73 -59.69 -27.88
N LEU A 5 11.95 -59.71 -28.43
CA LEU A 5 12.94 -58.65 -28.19
C LEU A 5 12.51 -57.31 -28.80
N LYS A 6 11.87 -57.33 -29.97
CA LYS A 6 11.31 -56.13 -30.60
C LYS A 6 10.16 -55.54 -29.78
N GLY A 7 9.28 -56.38 -29.24
CA GLY A 7 8.20 -55.95 -28.35
C GLY A 7 8.71 -55.35 -27.04
N LEU A 8 9.77 -55.92 -26.46
CA LEU A 8 10.41 -55.40 -25.24
C LEU A 8 11.00 -54.00 -25.46
N ILE A 9 11.71 -53.79 -26.58
CA ILE A 9 12.32 -52.49 -26.93
C ILE A 9 11.22 -51.43 -27.16
N LEU A 10 10.11 -51.80 -27.81
CA LEU A 10 8.97 -50.91 -28.01
C LEU A 10 8.34 -50.49 -26.67
N ALA A 11 8.10 -51.45 -25.77
CA ALA A 11 7.53 -51.17 -24.45
C ALA A 11 8.44 -50.25 -23.60
N ALA A 12 9.74 -50.52 -23.61
CA ALA A 12 10.72 -49.67 -22.93
C ALA A 12 10.72 -48.24 -23.49
N GLY A 13 10.62 -48.08 -24.80
CA GLY A 13 10.55 -46.77 -25.46
C GLY A 13 9.32 -45.95 -25.04
N VAL A 14 8.15 -46.60 -24.91
CA VAL A 14 6.90 -45.94 -24.48
C VAL A 14 6.98 -45.52 -23.01
N ILE A 15 7.56 -46.36 -22.14
CA ILE A 15 7.70 -46.01 -20.72
C ILE A 15 8.62 -44.80 -20.55
N ILE A 16 9.75 -44.77 -21.27
CA ILE A 16 10.70 -43.65 -21.19
C ILE A 16 10.07 -42.35 -21.70
N THR A 17 9.31 -42.37 -22.79
CA THR A 17 8.63 -41.17 -23.29
C THR A 17 7.57 -40.66 -22.32
N CYS A 18 6.80 -41.53 -21.68
CA CYS A 18 5.85 -41.13 -20.64
C CYS A 18 6.54 -40.45 -19.45
N VAL A 19 7.70 -40.95 -19.01
CA VAL A 19 8.47 -40.36 -17.90
C VAL A 19 9.00 -38.98 -18.27
N VAL A 20 9.57 -38.82 -19.47
CA VAL A 20 10.12 -37.53 -19.94
C VAL A 20 9.02 -36.48 -20.04
N ILE A 21 7.87 -36.83 -20.62
CA ILE A 21 6.72 -35.92 -20.73
C ILE A 21 6.18 -35.56 -19.35
N GLY A 22 6.07 -36.54 -18.44
CA GLY A 22 5.61 -36.31 -17.06
C GLY A 22 6.50 -35.34 -16.29
N LEU A 23 7.83 -35.51 -16.39
CA LEU A 23 8.80 -34.59 -15.78
C LEU A 23 8.73 -33.19 -16.41
N GLY A 24 8.55 -33.11 -17.73
CA GLY A 24 8.38 -31.83 -18.43
C GLY A 24 7.15 -31.06 -17.94
N PHE A 25 6.02 -31.73 -17.79
CA PHE A 25 4.80 -31.12 -17.23
C PHE A 25 4.95 -30.73 -15.76
N TYR A 26 5.65 -31.54 -14.96
CA TYR A 26 5.92 -31.22 -13.57
C TYR A 26 6.74 -29.93 -13.43
N ILE A 27 7.87 -29.85 -14.12
CA ILE A 27 8.75 -28.66 -14.11
C ILE A 27 8.01 -27.45 -14.68
N SER A 28 7.24 -27.62 -15.76
CA SER A 28 6.46 -26.53 -16.34
C SER A 28 5.43 -25.98 -15.35
N ARG A 29 4.73 -26.85 -14.61
CA ARG A 29 3.77 -26.44 -13.58
C ARG A 29 4.45 -25.70 -12.44
N GLU A 30 5.60 -26.20 -11.97
CA GLU A 30 6.36 -25.55 -10.91
C GLU A 30 6.91 -24.18 -11.35
N ALA A 31 7.43 -24.08 -12.58
CA ALA A 31 7.88 -22.82 -13.17
C ALA A 31 6.74 -21.81 -13.33
N ASN A 32 5.54 -22.24 -13.75
CA ASN A 32 4.37 -21.38 -13.82
C ASN A 32 3.96 -20.88 -12.42
N ALA A 33 3.95 -21.76 -11.41
CA ALA A 33 3.65 -21.35 -10.04
C ALA A 33 4.69 -20.36 -9.48
N ALA A 34 5.97 -20.60 -9.72
CA ALA A 34 7.05 -19.68 -9.36
C ALA A 34 6.92 -18.32 -10.08
N ALA A 35 6.59 -18.33 -11.38
CA ALA A 35 6.36 -17.11 -12.15
C ALA A 35 5.15 -16.31 -11.63
N THR A 36 4.03 -16.97 -11.34
CA THR A 36 2.85 -16.31 -10.75
C THR A 36 3.15 -15.69 -9.39
N ASN A 37 3.90 -16.40 -8.53
CA ASN A 37 4.31 -15.87 -7.23
C ASN A 37 5.27 -14.69 -7.36
N GLY A 38 6.23 -14.76 -8.30
CA GLY A 38 7.15 -13.67 -8.61
C GLY A 38 6.43 -12.43 -9.13
N ILE A 39 5.47 -12.59 -10.05
CA ILE A 39 4.65 -11.49 -10.57
C ILE A 39 3.82 -10.85 -9.44
N GLY A 40 3.24 -11.66 -8.55
CA GLY A 40 2.49 -11.15 -7.39
C GLY A 40 3.38 -10.36 -6.42
N GLN A 41 4.63 -10.80 -6.21
CA GLN A 41 5.59 -10.07 -5.39
C GLN A 41 6.04 -8.76 -6.05
N ILE A 42 6.27 -8.75 -7.37
CA ILE A 42 6.59 -7.53 -8.13
C ILE A 42 5.42 -6.54 -8.07
N SER A 43 4.18 -7.02 -8.18
CA SER A 43 3.00 -6.17 -8.08
C SER A 43 2.86 -5.52 -6.69
N ARG A 44 3.13 -6.28 -5.61
CA ARG A 44 3.19 -5.73 -4.24
C ARG A 44 4.31 -4.71 -4.09
N MET A 45 5.51 -5.02 -4.57
CA MET A 45 6.66 -4.12 -4.51
C MET A 45 6.43 -2.82 -5.29
N ASN A 46 5.78 -2.88 -6.45
CA ASN A 46 5.37 -1.69 -7.21
C ASN A 46 4.32 -0.85 -6.45
N LYS A 47 3.39 -1.49 -5.73
CA LYS A 47 2.43 -0.79 -4.87
C LYS A 47 3.15 -0.07 -3.72
N GLU A 48 4.05 -0.77 -3.03
CA GLU A 48 4.89 -0.19 -1.97
C GLU A 48 5.77 0.96 -2.48
N PHE A 49 6.35 0.83 -3.67
CA PHE A 49 7.17 1.88 -4.28
C PHE A 49 6.32 3.09 -4.70
N SER A 50 5.12 2.87 -5.23
CA SER A 50 4.18 3.96 -5.52
C SER A 50 3.65 4.65 -4.25
N GLU A 51 3.71 3.97 -3.11
CA GLU A 51 3.26 4.46 -1.80
C GLU A 51 4.42 5.00 -0.94
N GLN A 52 5.69 4.85 -1.35
CA GLN A 52 6.87 5.21 -0.55
C GLN A 52 6.86 6.67 -0.09
N ASP A 53 6.46 7.58 -0.97
CA ASP A 53 6.35 9.01 -0.68
C ASP A 53 5.36 9.32 0.46
N LYS A 54 4.41 8.42 0.72
CA LYS A 54 3.37 8.55 1.74
C LYS A 54 3.79 7.88 3.06
N VAL A 55 4.54 6.78 2.98
CA VAL A 55 5.10 6.07 4.15
C VAL A 55 6.26 6.84 4.80
N MET A 56 6.91 7.77 4.09
CA MET A 56 8.02 8.56 4.63
C MET A 56 7.66 9.34 5.91
N TYR A 57 6.38 9.67 6.11
CA TYR A 57 5.91 10.39 7.29
C TYR A 57 5.54 9.47 8.47
N ASP A 58 5.57 8.14 8.30
CA ASP A 58 5.20 7.19 9.34
C ASP A 58 6.27 7.11 10.44
N GLY A 59 5.93 7.50 11.67
CA GLY A 59 6.84 7.54 12.82
C GLY A 59 7.89 8.66 12.77
N LEU A 60 7.86 9.53 11.75
CA LEU A 60 8.77 10.66 11.63
C LEU A 60 8.24 11.88 12.41
N ASP A 61 9.10 12.49 13.22
CA ASP A 61 8.82 13.78 13.85
C ASP A 61 9.06 14.91 12.83
N VAL A 62 7.99 15.50 12.33
CA VAL A 62 8.01 16.62 11.38
C VAL A 62 7.66 17.94 12.04
N THR A 63 8.12 19.06 11.46
CA THR A 63 7.74 20.39 11.94
C THR A 63 6.34 20.77 11.47
N GLY A 64 5.65 21.65 12.19
CA GLY A 64 4.34 22.15 11.76
C GLY A 64 4.35 22.84 10.38
N SER A 65 5.48 23.44 9.97
CA SER A 65 5.64 23.95 8.60
C SER A 65 5.60 22.83 7.56
N GLU A 66 6.22 21.69 7.87
CA GLU A 66 6.20 20.51 7.01
C GLU A 66 4.81 19.88 6.94
N VAL A 67 4.04 19.90 8.03
CA VAL A 67 2.63 19.49 8.04
C VAL A 67 1.81 20.36 7.07
N ILE A 68 2.00 21.69 7.10
CA ILE A 68 1.32 22.61 6.18
C ILE A 68 1.72 22.34 4.72
N ASN A 69 3.00 22.05 4.47
CA ASN A 69 3.49 21.68 3.15
C ASN A 69 2.87 20.36 2.67
N ALA A 70 2.77 19.36 3.54
CA ALA A 70 2.13 18.08 3.25
C ALA A 70 0.65 18.26 2.89
N ILE A 71 -0.10 19.09 3.64
CA ILE A 71 -1.50 19.40 3.32
C ILE A 71 -1.61 19.99 1.90
N ASN A 72 -0.73 20.93 1.53
CA ASN A 72 -0.72 21.53 0.20
C ASN A 72 -0.31 20.53 -0.90
N LYS A 73 0.69 19.67 -0.63
CA LYS A 73 1.18 18.66 -1.57
C LYS A 73 0.09 17.68 -1.96
N TYR A 74 -0.70 17.20 -0.99
CA TYR A 74 -1.76 16.22 -1.21
C TYR A 74 -3.14 16.83 -1.46
N LYS A 75 -3.24 18.15 -1.73
CA LYS A 75 -4.52 18.83 -1.92
C LYS A 75 -5.30 18.35 -3.16
N THR A 76 -4.57 17.96 -4.20
CA THR A 76 -5.12 17.45 -5.46
C THR A 76 -5.27 15.93 -5.47
N GLU A 77 -4.76 15.25 -4.45
CA GLU A 77 -4.86 13.79 -4.31
C GLU A 77 -6.02 13.42 -3.39
N ASP A 78 -6.60 12.25 -3.61
CA ASP A 78 -7.63 11.69 -2.73
C ASP A 78 -6.99 11.12 -1.46
N ILE A 79 -6.48 11.99 -0.60
CA ILE A 79 -5.83 11.63 0.66
C ILE A 79 -6.33 12.58 1.76
N ALA A 80 -6.70 12.02 2.91
CA ALA A 80 -7.04 12.80 4.09
C ALA A 80 -5.78 13.14 4.91
N VAL A 81 -5.60 14.40 5.28
CA VAL A 81 -4.55 14.80 6.23
C VAL A 81 -5.20 15.18 7.55
N VAL A 82 -5.01 14.36 8.57
CA VAL A 82 -5.55 14.60 9.92
C VAL A 82 -4.49 15.29 10.75
N VAL A 83 -4.81 16.41 11.38
CA VAL A 83 -3.90 17.10 12.30
C VAL A 83 -4.55 17.20 13.66
N SER A 84 -3.94 16.52 14.64
CA SER A 84 -4.34 16.57 16.05
C SER A 84 -3.41 17.50 16.81
N THR A 85 -3.91 18.67 17.15
CA THR A 85 -3.24 19.63 18.04
C THR A 85 -3.76 19.47 19.48
N LYS A 86 -3.12 20.14 20.43
CA LYS A 86 -3.59 20.22 21.83
C LYS A 86 -4.94 20.93 21.98
N LYS A 87 -5.45 21.58 20.93
CA LYS A 87 -6.73 22.30 20.93
C LYS A 87 -7.84 21.56 20.20
N SER A 88 -7.52 20.88 19.10
CA SER A 88 -8.51 20.28 18.20
C SER A 88 -7.86 19.27 17.25
N THR A 89 -8.67 18.33 16.78
CA THR A 89 -8.34 17.43 15.66
C THR A 89 -9.12 17.87 14.43
N ILE A 90 -8.40 18.24 13.37
CA ILE A 90 -8.95 18.77 12.12
C ILE A 90 -8.54 17.88 10.96
N TYR A 91 -9.48 17.67 10.03
CA TYR A 91 -9.26 16.91 8.79
C TYR A 91 -9.08 17.90 7.64
N TYR A 92 -8.01 17.79 6.87
CA TYR A 92 -7.74 18.58 5.67
C TYR A 92 -7.83 17.71 4.42
N ASN A 93 -8.15 18.35 3.29
CA ASN A 93 -8.36 17.75 1.96
C ASN A 93 -9.58 16.84 1.89
N ARG A 94 -9.58 15.72 2.61
CA ARG A 94 -10.70 14.77 2.69
C ARG A 94 -11.02 14.41 4.13
N ASN A 95 -12.29 14.13 4.39
CA ASN A 95 -12.72 13.57 5.66
C ASN A 95 -12.45 12.07 5.69
N LEU A 96 -12.34 11.50 6.88
CA LEU A 96 -12.31 10.06 7.08
C LEU A 96 -13.61 9.62 7.75
N ASN A 97 -14.25 8.61 7.18
CA ASN A 97 -15.41 7.98 7.78
C ASN A 97 -14.95 6.75 8.53
N TYR A 98 -15.20 6.72 9.83
CA TYR A 98 -14.95 5.55 10.66
C TYR A 98 -16.23 4.71 10.68
N SER A 99 -16.20 3.55 10.04
CA SER A 99 -17.26 2.56 10.17
C SER A 99 -17.23 1.95 11.58
N THR A 100 -18.38 1.52 12.08
CA THR A 100 -18.56 0.91 13.42
C THR A 100 -17.65 -0.31 13.64
N ASN A 101 -17.13 -0.92 12.57
CA ASN A 101 -16.22 -2.06 12.59
C ASN A 101 -14.73 -1.67 12.69
N GLY A 102 -14.40 -0.38 12.85
CA GLY A 102 -13.03 0.12 12.86
C GLY A 102 -12.40 0.27 11.46
N GLU A 103 -13.20 0.12 10.40
CA GLU A 103 -12.78 0.35 9.02
C GLU A 103 -12.76 1.85 8.74
N ILE A 104 -11.70 2.33 8.06
CA ILE A 104 -11.51 3.74 7.75
C ILE A 104 -11.66 3.91 6.24
N GLU A 105 -12.66 4.68 5.82
CA GLU A 105 -12.90 4.97 4.41
C GLU A 105 -12.68 6.46 4.12
N ILE A 106 -12.27 6.78 2.88
CA ILE A 106 -12.22 8.17 2.41
C ILE A 106 -13.65 8.71 2.30
N GLY A 107 -13.89 9.80 3.03
CA GLY A 107 -15.12 10.56 2.98
C GLY A 107 -15.12 11.67 1.94
N GLY A 108 -16.09 12.58 2.07
CA GLY A 108 -16.22 13.76 1.23
C GLY A 108 -15.04 14.73 1.34
N VAL A 109 -15.03 15.74 0.47
CA VAL A 109 -14.05 16.84 0.51
C VAL A 109 -14.19 17.59 1.83
N SER A 110 -13.07 17.83 2.52
CA SER A 110 -13.07 18.60 3.76
C SER A 110 -13.27 20.09 3.48
N ASN A 111 -14.01 20.75 4.37
CA ASN A 111 -14.19 22.21 4.36
C ASN A 111 -12.99 22.96 4.96
N ALA A 112 -12.02 22.27 5.55
CA ALA A 112 -10.88 22.90 6.21
C ALA A 112 -9.88 23.45 5.18
N SER A 113 -9.62 24.75 5.24
CA SER A 113 -8.66 25.41 4.36
C SER A 113 -7.27 25.45 4.98
N VAL A 114 -6.24 25.28 4.15
CA VAL A 114 -4.83 25.48 4.54
C VAL A 114 -4.56 26.90 5.03
N LYS A 115 -5.35 27.88 4.56
CA LYS A 115 -5.27 29.27 5.01
C LYS A 115 -5.68 29.43 6.49
N ASP A 116 -6.64 28.62 6.93
CA ASP A 116 -7.07 28.60 8.34
C ASP A 116 -6.02 27.92 9.22
N ALA A 117 -5.25 26.98 8.66
CA ALA A 117 -4.12 26.35 9.33
C ALA A 117 -2.98 27.32 9.66
N GLN A 118 -2.84 28.39 8.89
CA GLN A 118 -1.82 29.42 9.10
C GLN A 118 -2.29 30.57 10.01
N THR A 119 -3.60 30.68 10.25
CA THR A 119 -4.20 31.81 10.94
C THR A 119 -4.25 31.54 12.45
N ILE A 120 -3.47 32.28 13.24
CA ILE A 120 -3.31 32.08 14.71
C ILE A 120 -4.65 32.17 15.46
N THR A 121 -5.59 32.97 14.97
CA THR A 121 -6.92 33.14 15.57
C THR A 121 -7.89 32.02 15.23
N SER A 122 -7.57 31.16 14.26
CA SER A 122 -8.43 30.05 13.86
C SER A 122 -8.28 28.87 14.82
N THR A 123 -9.37 28.15 15.05
CA THR A 123 -9.38 26.85 15.74
C THR A 123 -8.58 25.78 14.99
N ASN A 124 -8.27 26.04 13.72
CA ASN A 124 -7.55 25.14 12.84
C ASN A 124 -6.05 25.44 12.80
N TYR A 125 -5.57 26.39 13.61
CA TYR A 125 -4.18 26.84 13.61
C TYR A 125 -3.17 25.71 13.91
N ILE A 126 -2.16 25.58 13.06
CA ILE A 126 -1.03 24.67 13.24
C ILE A 126 0.20 25.51 13.61
N ASN A 127 0.78 25.21 14.78
CA ASN A 127 2.01 25.88 15.20
C ASN A 127 3.21 25.34 14.40
N GLN A 128 3.72 26.18 13.50
CA GLN A 128 4.87 25.87 12.63
C GLN A 128 6.15 25.50 13.37
N LYS A 129 6.32 25.94 14.63
CA LYS A 129 7.52 25.71 15.43
C LYS A 129 7.48 24.43 16.26
N VAL A 130 6.32 23.77 16.35
CA VAL A 130 6.15 22.55 17.16
C VAL A 130 6.34 21.32 16.29
N GLN A 131 6.78 20.23 16.92
CA GLN A 131 6.93 18.93 16.29
C GLN A 131 5.63 18.13 16.35
N PHE A 132 5.36 17.40 15.27
CA PHE A 132 4.24 16.50 15.10
C PHE A 132 4.78 15.13 14.70
N THR A 133 4.26 14.09 15.31
CA THR A 133 4.56 12.71 14.91
C THR A 133 3.56 12.29 13.85
N GLY A 134 4.06 11.90 12.67
CA GLY A 134 3.22 11.37 11.60
C GLY A 134 2.89 9.89 11.78
N THR A 135 1.71 9.49 11.33
CA THR A 135 1.25 8.10 11.29
C THR A 135 0.42 7.90 10.04
N ILE A 136 0.67 6.85 9.27
CA ILE A 136 -0.13 6.57 8.08
C ILE A 136 -1.45 5.88 8.45
N LEU A 137 -2.52 6.24 7.73
CA LEU A 137 -3.84 5.61 7.85
C LEU A 137 -4.08 4.80 6.58
N ARG A 138 -4.43 3.52 6.77
CA ARG A 138 -4.68 2.54 5.70
C ARG A 138 -6.13 2.05 5.78
N ASP A 139 -6.75 1.86 4.61
CA ASP A 139 -8.05 1.21 4.47
C ASP A 139 -7.90 -0.33 4.51
N LYS A 140 -9.00 -1.06 4.61
CA LYS A 140 -9.14 -2.51 4.53
C LYS A 140 -8.43 -3.15 3.33
N ASN A 141 -8.28 -2.41 2.23
CA ASN A 141 -7.57 -2.85 1.04
C ASN A 141 -6.03 -2.64 1.10
N ASP A 142 -5.51 -2.34 2.29
CA ASP A 142 -4.10 -2.00 2.55
C ASP A 142 -3.61 -0.86 1.63
N THR A 143 -4.49 0.12 1.40
CA THR A 143 -4.23 1.30 0.57
C THR A 143 -4.15 2.50 1.49
N ILE A 144 -3.14 3.35 1.29
CA ILE A 144 -2.96 4.57 2.10
C ILE A 144 -4.05 5.58 1.73
N ILE A 145 -4.91 5.86 2.71
CA ILE A 145 -6.05 6.78 2.60
C ILE A 145 -5.80 8.11 3.30
N GLY A 146 -4.77 8.19 4.15
CA GLY A 146 -4.50 9.40 4.90
C GLY A 146 -3.19 9.38 5.68
N ILE A 147 -2.84 10.55 6.19
CA ILE A 147 -1.71 10.76 7.10
C ILE A 147 -2.24 11.52 8.32
N SER A 148 -1.97 11.01 9.52
CA SER A 148 -2.32 11.62 10.79
C SER A 148 -1.07 12.22 11.44
N PHE A 149 -1.11 13.51 11.76
CA PHE A 149 -0.06 14.24 12.47
C PHE A 149 -0.53 14.56 13.88
N VAL A 150 0.17 14.05 14.90
CA VAL A 150 -0.17 14.28 16.31
C VAL A 150 0.87 15.18 16.96
N GLN A 151 0.43 16.26 17.58
CA GLN A 151 1.30 17.21 18.28
C GLN A 151 1.92 16.59 19.55
N LYS A 152 3.23 16.79 19.74
CA LYS A 152 3.96 16.45 20.97
C LYS A 152 3.78 17.54 22.06
#